data_AF-A0A118DT67-F1
#
_entry.id   AF-A0A118DT67-F1
#
_cell.length_a   1.000
_cell.length_b   1.000
_cell.length_c   1.000
_cell.angle_alpha   90.00
_cell.angle_beta   90.00
_cell.angle_gamma   90.00
#
_symmetry.space_group_name_H-M   'P 1'
#
loop_
_entity.id
_entity.type
_entity.pdbx_description
1 polymer ?
#
loop_
_entity_poly.entity_id
_entity_poly.type
_entity_poly.pdbx_seq_one_letter_code
_entity_poly.pdbx_strand_id
1 'polypeptide(L)' 'MAQNRVDEIVQAIACETHTPAEAVLRLYEETLAEYSEGALIRDYLTVLVAKRVRQTLRLRDQAH' A
#
# COMPACT_ATOMS: atom_id res chain seq x y z
N MET A 1 -1.40 8.19 -16.35
CA MET A 1 -0.66 8.98 -15.33
C MET A 1 -0.81 8.46 -13.90
N ALA A 2 -1.90 7.77 -13.52
CA ALA A 2 -2.08 7.25 -12.16
C ALA A 2 -1.18 6.04 -11.84
N GLN A 3 -0.94 5.16 -12.82
CA GLN A 3 -0.13 3.95 -12.64
C GLN A 3 1.28 4.25 -12.12
N ASN A 4 1.96 5.23 -12.75
CA ASN A 4 3.32 5.63 -12.36
C ASN A 4 3.42 6.09 -10.89
N ARG A 5 2.37 6.71 -10.33
CA ARG A 5 2.36 7.12 -8.92
C ARG A 5 2.22 5.93 -7.97
N VAL A 6 1.50 4.88 -8.37
CA VAL A 6 1.34 3.67 -7.55
C VAL A 6 2.66 2.92 -7.48
N ASP A 7 3.35 2.78 -8.62
CA ASP A 7 4.66 2.11 -8.67
C ASP A 7 5.71 2.84 -7.81
N GLU A 8 5.74 4.17 -7.84
CA GLU A 8 6.61 4.99 -6.97
C GLU A 8 6.30 4.78 -5.48
N ILE A 9 5.02 4.73 -5.10
CA ILE A 9 4.60 4.49 -3.71
C ILE A 9 5.00 3.09 -3.25
N VAL A 10 4.74 2.07 -4.07
CA VAL A 10 5.09 0.68 -3.76
C VAL A 10 6.61 0.54 -3.59
N GLN A 11 7.39 1.15 -4.47
CA GLN A 11 8.85 1.13 -4.39
C GLN A 11 9.35 1.87 -3.14
N ALA A 12 8.78 3.03 -2.81
CA ALA A 12 9.14 3.77 -1.60
C ALA A 12 8.84 2.95 -0.33
N ILE A 13 7.68 2.32 -0.25
CA ILE A 13 7.30 1.46 0.87
C ILE A 13 8.25 0.26 0.96
N ALA A 14 8.53 -0.42 -0.15
CA ALA A 14 9.44 -1.56 -0.21
C ALA A 14 10.83 -1.22 0.35
N CYS A 15 11.37 -0.06 -0.02
CA CYS A 15 12.63 0.45 0.51
C CYS A 15 12.54 0.79 2.01
N GLU A 16 11.46 1.42 2.46
CA GLU A 16 11.25 1.80 3.87
C GLU A 16 11.12 0.58 4.79
N THR A 17 10.48 -0.50 4.33
CA THR A 17 10.16 -1.68 5.15
C THR A 17 11.05 -2.88 4.86
N HIS A 18 12.08 -2.74 4.00
CA HIS A 18 12.97 -3.82 3.57
C HIS A 18 12.22 -5.06 3.05
N THR A 19 11.05 -4.86 2.45
CA THR A 19 10.19 -5.93 1.93
C THR A 19 10.22 -5.94 0.41
N PRO A 20 10.14 -7.11 -0.25
CA PRO A 20 10.10 -7.19 -1.71
C PRO A 20 8.94 -6.37 -2.30
N ALA A 21 9.21 -5.59 -3.35
CA ALA A 21 8.21 -4.75 -4.00
C ALA A 21 7.00 -5.54 -4.50
N GLU A 22 7.18 -6.79 -4.95
CA GLU A 22 6.08 -7.69 -5.34
C GLU A 22 5.13 -7.99 -4.16
N ALA A 23 5.68 -8.23 -2.97
CA ALA A 23 4.87 -8.47 -1.78
C ALA A 23 4.12 -7.21 -1.32
N VAL A 24 4.76 -6.04 -1.45
CA VAL A 24 4.13 -4.74 -1.18
C VAL A 24 3.01 -4.46 -2.18
N LEU A 25 3.24 -4.74 -3.47
CA LEU A 25 2.25 -4.54 -4.52
C LEU A 25 1.00 -5.39 -4.27
N ARG A 26 1.17 -6.69 -3.99
CA ARG A 26 0.05 -7.57 -3.65
C ARG A 26 -0.76 -7.07 -2.46
N LEU A 27 -0.06 -6.68 -1.38
CA LEU A 27 -0.72 -6.13 -0.20
C LEU A 27 -1.43 -4.81 -0.50
N TYR A 28 -0.86 -3.97 -1.37
CA TYR A 28 -1.46 -2.73 -1.81
C TYR A 28 -2.74 -2.97 -2.61
N GLU A 29 -2.73 -3.91 -3.57
CA GLU A 29 -3.90 -4.28 -4.37
C GLU A 29 -5.02 -4.89 -3.51
N GLU A 30 -4.68 -5.80 -2.59
CA GLU A 30 -5.61 -6.38 -1.63
C GLU A 30 -6.28 -5.29 -0.78
N THR A 31 -5.47 -4.38 -0.22
CA THR A 31 -5.97 -3.27 0.61
C THR A 31 -6.78 -2.27 -0.22
N LEU A 32 -6.39 -2.01 -1.47
CA LEU A 32 -7.14 -1.13 -2.37
C LEU A 32 -8.50 -1.73 -2.71
N ALA A 33 -8.58 -3.04 -2.96
CA ALA A 33 -9.85 -3.72 -3.23
C ALA A 33 -10.80 -3.59 -2.03
N GLU A 34 -10.32 -3.88 -0.81
CA GLU A 34 -11.08 -3.75 0.43
C GLU A 34 -11.59 -2.32 0.64
N TYR A 35 -10.73 -1.32 0.46
CA TYR A 35 -11.11 0.08 0.67
C TYR A 35 -11.96 0.65 -0.48
N SER A 36 -11.86 0.07 -1.68
CA SER A 36 -12.68 0.48 -2.82
C SER A 36 -14.13 0.02 -2.70
N GLU A 37 -14.37 -1.05 -1.94
CA GLU A 37 -15.70 -1.59 -1.69
C GLU A 37 -16.48 -0.64 -0.77
N GLY A 38 -17.54 -0.02 -1.32
CA GLY A 38 -18.38 0.93 -0.60
C GLY A 38 -17.82 2.36 -0.50
N ALA A 39 -16.66 2.66 -1.10
CA ALA A 39 -16.11 4.02 -1.07
C ALA A 39 -16.83 4.98 -2.03
N LEU A 40 -17.42 6.02 -1.45
CA LEU A 40 -18.00 7.15 -2.18
C LEU A 40 -16.93 8.11 -2.73
N ILE A 41 -15.82 8.29 -2.01
CA ILE A 41 -14.73 9.19 -2.39
C ILE A 41 -13.49 8.36 -2.70
N ARG A 42 -13.09 8.37 -3.97
CA ARG A 42 -11.97 7.54 -4.47
C ARG A 42 -10.64 8.27 -4.52
N ASP A 43 -10.65 9.60 -4.49
CA ASP A 43 -9.45 10.44 -4.66
C ASP A 43 -8.42 10.25 -3.55
N TYR A 44 -8.86 9.87 -2.34
CA TYR A 44 -8.00 9.65 -1.18
C TYR A 44 -7.66 8.18 -0.93
N LEU A 45 -8.21 7.25 -1.72
CA LEU A 45 -8.00 5.82 -1.50
C LEU A 45 -6.52 5.47 -1.58
N THR A 46 -5.78 6.02 -2.53
CA THR A 46 -4.34 5.77 -2.70
C THR A 46 -3.53 6.15 -1.46
N VAL A 47 -3.84 7.29 -0.82
CA VAL A 47 -3.17 7.74 0.40
C VAL A 47 -3.52 6.86 1.59
N LEU A 48 -4.80 6.47 1.73
CA LEU A 48 -5.28 5.60 2.80
C LEU A 48 -4.66 4.20 2.70
N VAL A 49 -4.65 3.64 1.48
CA VAL A 49 -4.05 2.33 1.19
C VAL A 49 -2.55 2.37 1.48
N ALA A 50 -1.83 3.36 0.97
CA ALA A 50 -0.39 3.50 1.24
C ALA A 50 -0.07 3.57 2.74
N LYS A 51 -0.86 4.34 3.51
CA LYS A 51 -0.72 4.42 4.97
C LYS A 51 -0.98 3.06 5.62
N ARG A 52 -2.03 2.35 5.23
CA ARG A 52 -2.39 1.04 5.77
C ARG A 52 -1.32 0.00 5.49
N VAL A 53 -0.81 -0.06 4.26
CA VAL A 53 0.27 -0.97 3.86
C VAL A 53 1.52 -0.74 4.71
N ARG A 54 1.97 0.51 4.86
CA ARG A 54 3.12 0.87 5.73
C ARG A 54 2.92 0.41 7.18
N GLN A 55 1.74 0.64 7.75
CA GLN A 55 1.43 0.22 9.11
C GLN A 55 1.45 -1.31 9.26
N THR A 56 0.83 -2.04 8.32
CA THR A 56 0.80 -3.50 8.34
C THR A 56 2.20 -4.09 8.27
N LEU A 57 3.07 -3.57 7.41
CA LEU A 57 4.44 -4.05 7.28
C LEU A 57 5.28 -3.71 8.51
N ARG A 58 5.13 -2.51 9.07
CA ARG A 58 5.80 -2.13 10.32
C ARG A 58 5.39 -3.01 11.50
N LEU A 59 4.11 -3.36 11.62
CA LEU A 59 3.63 -4.27 12.67
C LEU A 59 4.20 -5.68 12.50
N ARG A 60 4.37 -6.15 11.25
CA ARG A 60 5.00 -7.44 10.96
C ARG A 60 6.49 -7.44 11.31
N ASP A 61 7.20 -6.36 11.02
CA ASP A 61 8.62 -6.19 11.37
C ASP A 61 8.84 -6.15 12.89
N GLN A 62 7.95 -5.47 13.63
CA GLN A 62 8.00 -5.39 15.10
C GLN A 62 7.57 -6.66 15.84
N ALA A 63 6.92 -7.59 15.15
CA ALA A 63 6.49 -8.87 15.72
C ALA A 63 7.57 -9.97 15.61
N HIS A 64 8.71 -9.67 14.98
CA HIS A 64 9.89 -10.51 14.88
C HIS A 64 11.00 -10.04 15.82
#